data_AF-A0A259S7V2-F1
#
_entry.id   AF-A0A259S7V2-F1
#
_cell.length_a   1.000
_cell.length_b   1.000
_cell.length_c   1.000
_cell.angle_alpha   90.00
_cell.angle_beta   90.00
_cell.angle_gamma   90.00
#
_symmetry.space_group_name_H-M   'P 1'
#
loop_
_entity.id
_entity.type
_entity.pdbx_description
1 polymer ?
#
loop_
_entity_poly.entity_id
_entity_poly.type
_entity_poly.pdbx_seq_one_letter_code
_entity_poly.pdbx_strand_id
1 'polypeptide(L)'
;MPDGSAKFINLDMEEYKDLDLTIAVFTSILDRPEFKTLEAGIVLQAYLPDALGAMIRLQEWAAKRVADGGAPIKVRVVKGANLPMETVDAESHGWPLATWSTKQQSDASYKAVLEYALRPEHIGNLRIGVAGHNLFDIALAWLLASQRGVTEGVEFEMLLGMASAQAQVVKRTVGSLLLYTPVVHPDEFDVAIAYLIRRLEEGASQENFMSAVFDLDADPKLFEREKERFLASVRSMPTEVPGTNRVQDRTAPIEPGPTDGFLNAPDTDPSLAANRAWGDAIRARMKESELGNATVAANTLSTPEQVDAAISTAVAAGEAWRALGAEGRAAILHKAGDVLEARRAELLEVMGSEAGKVIEQGDPEVSEAIDFAHYYAESAKKLAHVDGATMQPVGLTVVTPPWNFPVAIPAGSTLSALATGSPVIIK
;
A
#
# COMPACT_ATOMS: atom_id res chain seq x y z
N MET A 1 29.15 9.45 -34.61
CA MET A 1 29.27 8.23 -33.80
C MET A 1 28.91 8.62 -32.37
N PRO A 2 28.00 7.93 -31.67
CA PRO A 2 27.89 8.09 -30.22
C PRO A 2 29.27 7.84 -29.62
N ASP A 3 29.70 8.67 -28.67
CA ASP A 3 31.04 8.74 -28.09
C ASP A 3 31.53 7.48 -27.32
N GLY A 4 30.85 6.33 -27.47
CA GLY A 4 31.20 5.09 -26.79
C GLY A 4 30.96 5.11 -25.28
N SER A 5 30.40 6.19 -24.71
CA SER A 5 30.02 6.22 -23.31
C SER A 5 28.79 5.34 -23.06
N ALA A 6 28.84 4.55 -21.98
CA ALA A 6 27.70 3.75 -21.56
C ALA A 6 26.52 4.69 -21.25
N LYS A 7 25.32 4.34 -21.73
CA LYS A 7 24.11 5.10 -21.43
C LYS A 7 23.71 4.87 -19.98
N PHE A 8 23.41 5.94 -19.27
CA PHE A 8 22.86 5.88 -17.94
C PHE A 8 21.37 5.54 -17.99
N ILE A 9 20.95 4.58 -17.18
CA ILE A 9 19.54 4.16 -17.07
C ILE A 9 19.10 4.41 -15.64
N ASN A 10 17.98 5.12 -15.48
CA ASN A 10 17.34 5.37 -14.18
C ASN A 10 16.02 4.61 -14.13
N LEU A 11 15.80 3.80 -13.09
CA LEU A 11 14.53 3.17 -12.82
C LEU A 11 13.69 4.09 -11.92
N ASP A 12 12.58 4.57 -12.45
CA ASP A 12 11.65 5.41 -11.69
C ASP A 12 10.84 4.58 -10.69
N MET A 13 10.23 5.28 -9.73
CA MET A 13 9.44 4.69 -8.65
C MET A 13 8.00 5.17 -8.75
N GLU A 14 7.06 4.23 -8.74
CA GLU A 14 5.63 4.49 -8.92
C GLU A 14 4.89 4.50 -7.58
N GLU A 15 3.99 3.56 -7.35
CA GLU A 15 3.14 3.48 -6.15
C GLU A 15 3.86 2.77 -5.00
N TYR A 16 3.35 2.89 -3.78
CA TYR A 16 3.94 2.26 -2.60
C TYR A 16 4.13 0.74 -2.76
N LYS A 17 3.13 0.07 -3.36
CA LYS A 17 3.16 -1.37 -3.62
C LYS A 17 4.38 -1.82 -4.44
N ASP A 18 4.96 -0.91 -5.23
CA ASP A 18 6.07 -1.18 -6.12
C ASP A 18 7.44 -0.90 -5.48
N LEU A 19 7.52 -0.28 -4.29
CA LEU A 19 8.79 0.09 -3.65
C LEU A 19 9.75 -1.11 -3.52
N ASP A 20 9.29 -2.15 -2.82
CA ASP A 20 10.09 -3.34 -2.58
C ASP A 20 10.36 -4.11 -3.88
N LEU A 21 9.37 -4.20 -4.77
CA LEU A 21 9.50 -4.88 -6.06
C LEU A 21 10.54 -4.19 -6.95
N THR A 22 10.49 -2.87 -7.04
CA THR A 22 11.40 -2.05 -7.85
C THR A 22 12.83 -2.16 -7.34
N ILE A 23 13.05 -2.10 -6.02
CA ILE A 23 14.36 -2.33 -5.42
C ILE A 23 14.86 -3.75 -5.72
N ALA A 24 14.01 -4.77 -5.58
CA ALA A 24 14.36 -6.15 -5.86
C ALA A 24 14.74 -6.37 -7.33
N VAL A 25 13.96 -5.82 -8.27
CA VAL A 25 14.25 -5.88 -9.71
C VAL A 25 15.55 -5.16 -10.04
N PHE A 26 15.74 -3.94 -9.54
CA PHE A 26 16.94 -3.14 -9.77
C PHE A 26 18.21 -3.86 -9.30
N THR A 27 18.20 -4.32 -8.05
CA THR A 27 19.35 -5.01 -7.44
C THR A 27 19.61 -6.36 -8.12
N SER A 28 18.57 -7.16 -8.38
CA SER A 28 18.71 -8.46 -9.05
C SER A 28 19.26 -8.35 -10.47
N ILE A 29 18.85 -7.32 -11.23
CA ILE A 29 19.41 -7.06 -12.56
C ILE A 29 20.88 -6.70 -12.44
N LEU A 30 21.25 -5.77 -11.55
CA LEU A 30 22.63 -5.32 -11.43
C LEU A 30 23.57 -6.39 -10.85
N ASP A 31 23.07 -7.33 -10.05
CA ASP A 31 23.85 -8.47 -9.53
C ASP A 31 24.27 -9.47 -10.64
N ARG A 32 23.72 -9.36 -11.85
CA ARG A 32 24.16 -10.19 -12.98
C ARG A 32 25.59 -9.82 -13.41
N PRO A 33 26.47 -10.80 -13.69
CA PRO A 33 27.88 -10.54 -14.00
C PRO A 33 28.14 -9.53 -15.12
N GLU A 34 27.32 -9.53 -16.17
CA GLU A 34 27.41 -8.63 -17.33
C GLU A 34 27.12 -7.16 -17.00
N PHE A 35 26.44 -6.89 -15.88
CA PHE A 35 26.12 -5.55 -15.42
C PHE A 35 26.98 -5.11 -14.24
N LYS A 36 28.00 -5.88 -13.84
CA LYS A 36 28.84 -5.58 -12.68
C LYS A 36 29.47 -4.18 -12.72
N THR A 37 29.90 -3.72 -13.88
CA THR A 37 30.52 -2.39 -14.07
C THR A 37 29.54 -1.34 -14.59
N LEU A 38 28.24 -1.66 -14.69
CA LEU A 38 27.22 -0.71 -15.10
C LEU A 38 26.85 0.19 -13.91
N GLU A 39 26.99 1.50 -14.10
CA GLU A 39 26.38 2.52 -13.26
C GLU A 39 24.94 2.74 -13.72
N ALA A 40 23.98 2.62 -12.80
CA ALA A 40 22.56 2.80 -13.04
C ALA A 40 21.91 3.50 -11.84
N GLY A 41 20.71 4.05 -12.05
CA GLY A 41 19.98 4.84 -11.06
C GLY A 41 18.65 4.23 -10.66
N ILE A 42 18.19 4.59 -9.46
CA ILE A 42 16.85 4.28 -8.95
C ILE A 42 16.25 5.51 -8.25
N VAL A 43 14.95 5.75 -8.39
CA VAL A 43 14.24 6.80 -7.65
C VAL A 43 13.87 6.33 -6.24
N LEU A 44 13.97 7.24 -5.27
CA LEU A 44 13.48 7.04 -3.92
C LEU A 44 12.58 8.22 -3.50
N GLN A 45 11.38 7.92 -3.01
CA GLN A 45 10.36 8.91 -2.71
C GLN A 45 10.30 9.19 -1.19
N ALA A 46 10.75 10.36 -0.76
CA ALA A 46 10.87 10.71 0.65
C ALA A 46 9.54 10.96 1.39
N TYR A 47 8.42 11.08 0.67
CA TYR A 47 7.09 11.14 1.26
C TYR A 47 6.65 9.81 1.92
N LEU A 48 7.41 8.73 1.74
CA LEU A 48 7.20 7.46 2.41
C LEU A 48 7.98 7.46 3.74
N PRO A 49 7.37 7.01 4.84
CA PRO A 49 8.07 6.87 6.11
C PRO A 49 9.29 5.96 6.06
N ASP A 50 9.20 4.86 5.33
CA ASP A 50 10.26 3.86 5.17
C ASP A 50 11.31 4.23 4.12
N ALA A 51 11.26 5.44 3.55
CA ALA A 51 12.24 5.91 2.57
C ALA A 51 13.68 5.88 3.11
N LEU A 52 13.89 6.29 4.38
CA LEU A 52 15.22 6.22 5.00
C LEU A 52 15.70 4.77 5.15
N GLY A 53 14.80 3.85 5.53
CA GLY A 53 15.11 2.42 5.60
C GLY A 53 15.46 1.84 4.23
N ALA A 54 14.70 2.20 3.18
CA ALA A 54 15.01 1.82 1.81
C ALA A 54 16.35 2.39 1.33
N MET A 55 16.69 3.63 1.70
CA MET A 55 17.98 4.23 1.41
C MET A 55 19.14 3.45 2.03
N ILE A 56 19.00 3.08 3.31
CA ILE A 56 19.99 2.27 4.02
C ILE A 56 20.19 0.92 3.31
N ARG A 57 19.09 0.22 2.97
CA ARG A 57 19.17 -1.06 2.22
C ARG A 57 19.92 -0.92 0.90
N LEU A 58 19.62 0.12 0.12
CA LEU A 58 20.30 0.40 -1.16
C LEU A 58 21.78 0.73 -0.95
N GLN A 59 22.12 1.51 0.09
CA GLN A 59 23.50 1.82 0.44
C GLN A 59 24.26 0.54 0.76
N GLU A 60 23.75 -0.31 1.66
CA GLU A 60 24.44 -1.50 2.13
C GLU A 60 24.70 -2.49 0.98
N TRP A 61 23.69 -2.69 0.13
CA TRP A 61 23.85 -3.50 -1.08
C TRP A 61 24.89 -2.89 -2.04
N ALA A 62 24.84 -1.57 -2.28
CA ALA A 62 25.78 -0.89 -3.16
C ALA A 62 27.22 -0.94 -2.62
N ALA A 63 27.41 -0.83 -1.29
CA ALA A 63 28.71 -0.95 -0.64
C ALA A 63 29.33 -2.33 -0.87
N LYS A 64 28.53 -3.40 -0.72
CA LYS A 64 28.99 -4.76 -1.04
C LYS A 64 29.37 -4.88 -2.51
N ARG A 65 28.51 -4.39 -3.41
CA ARG A 65 28.77 -4.40 -4.85
C ARG A 65 30.07 -3.70 -5.22
N VAL A 66 30.34 -2.51 -4.67
CA VAL A 66 31.57 -1.75 -4.93
C VAL A 66 32.79 -2.46 -4.34
N ALA A 67 32.69 -3.00 -3.12
CA ALA A 67 33.75 -3.80 -2.51
C ALA A 67 34.11 -5.03 -3.36
N ASP A 68 33.13 -5.63 -4.03
CA ASP A 68 33.30 -6.74 -4.96
C ASP A 68 33.82 -6.30 -6.35
N GLY A 69 34.16 -5.02 -6.54
CA GLY A 69 34.69 -4.44 -7.79
C GLY A 69 33.61 -4.06 -8.81
N GLY A 70 32.37 -3.90 -8.38
CA GLY A 70 31.28 -3.35 -9.19
C GLY A 70 31.24 -1.83 -9.22
N ALA A 71 30.47 -1.27 -10.14
CA ALA A 71 30.23 0.17 -10.21
C ALA A 71 29.23 0.62 -9.13
N PRO A 72 29.37 1.86 -8.61
CA PRO A 72 28.38 2.46 -7.72
C PRO A 72 27.04 2.66 -8.44
N ILE A 73 25.99 2.94 -7.68
CA ILE A 73 24.68 3.33 -8.22
C ILE A 73 24.38 4.80 -7.96
N LYS A 74 23.32 5.30 -8.57
CA LYS A 74 22.74 6.60 -8.22
C LYS A 74 21.38 6.39 -7.55
N VAL A 75 21.09 7.13 -6.48
CA VAL A 75 19.74 7.26 -5.96
C VAL A 75 19.24 8.66 -6.19
N ARG A 76 18.19 8.79 -6.99
CA ARG A 76 17.48 10.04 -7.24
C ARG A 76 16.41 10.23 -6.17
N VAL A 77 16.66 11.11 -5.22
CA VAL A 77 15.74 11.41 -4.13
C VAL A 77 14.75 12.48 -4.58
N VAL A 78 13.47 12.11 -4.60
CA VAL A 78 12.32 13.00 -4.84
C VAL A 78 11.46 13.07 -3.58
N LYS A 79 10.51 14.01 -3.51
CA LYS A 79 9.49 13.97 -2.45
C LYS A 79 8.50 12.85 -2.73
N GLY A 80 7.86 12.87 -3.89
CA GLY A 80 6.87 11.88 -4.32
C GLY A 80 5.87 12.55 -5.25
N ALA A 81 5.24 11.78 -6.13
CA ALA A 81 4.36 12.31 -7.18
C ALA A 81 2.95 11.69 -7.19
N ASN A 82 2.70 10.72 -6.30
CA ASN A 82 1.53 9.84 -6.39
C ASN A 82 0.59 9.95 -5.18
N LEU A 83 0.72 11.00 -4.35
CA LEU A 83 -0.07 11.20 -3.13
C LEU A 83 -1.59 10.99 -3.33
N PRO A 84 -2.24 11.53 -4.38
CA PRO A 84 -3.67 11.27 -4.59
C PRO A 84 -4.00 9.79 -4.83
N MET A 85 -3.12 9.06 -5.54
CA MET A 85 -3.32 7.62 -5.78
C MET A 85 -3.13 6.84 -4.48
N GLU A 86 -2.13 7.18 -3.66
CA GLU A 86 -1.93 6.57 -2.34
C GLU A 86 -3.11 6.81 -1.38
N THR A 87 -3.74 7.99 -1.45
CA THR A 87 -4.97 8.27 -0.70
C THR A 87 -6.12 7.39 -1.15
N VAL A 88 -6.35 7.29 -2.47
CA VAL A 88 -7.41 6.43 -3.02
C VAL A 88 -7.16 4.96 -2.68
N ASP A 89 -5.92 4.49 -2.79
CA ASP A 89 -5.53 3.13 -2.47
C ASP A 89 -5.77 2.81 -0.98
N ALA A 90 -5.40 3.72 -0.09
CA ALA A 90 -5.64 3.60 1.34
C ALA A 90 -7.15 3.57 1.68
N GLU A 91 -7.93 4.49 1.13
CA GLU A 91 -9.37 4.57 1.39
C GLU A 91 -10.14 3.38 0.82
N SER A 92 -9.79 2.94 -0.39
CA SER A 92 -10.48 1.84 -1.07
C SER A 92 -10.28 0.50 -0.38
N HIS A 93 -9.10 0.26 0.20
CA HIS A 93 -8.77 -0.98 0.90
C HIS A 93 -8.92 -0.91 2.43
N GLY A 94 -9.24 0.27 2.99
CA GLY A 94 -9.27 0.48 4.44
C GLY A 94 -7.91 0.37 5.12
N TRP A 95 -6.82 0.64 4.39
CA TRP A 95 -5.45 0.56 4.90
C TRP A 95 -4.94 1.93 5.39
N PRO A 96 -4.01 2.00 6.37
CA PRO A 96 -3.43 3.28 6.80
C PRO A 96 -2.60 3.92 5.69
N LEU A 97 -2.82 5.20 5.36
CA LEU A 97 -2.12 5.92 4.28
C LEU A 97 -0.61 5.64 4.27
N ALA A 98 -0.08 5.14 3.15
CA ALA A 98 1.31 4.73 3.03
C ALA A 98 2.30 5.89 3.22
N THR A 99 1.93 7.09 2.77
CA THR A 99 2.77 8.29 2.86
C THR A 99 2.65 8.97 4.23
N TRP A 100 3.58 9.88 4.52
CA TRP A 100 3.42 10.85 5.60
C TRP A 100 2.12 11.64 5.47
N SER A 101 1.47 11.90 6.61
CA SER A 101 0.19 12.63 6.68
C SER A 101 0.31 14.13 6.40
N THR A 102 1.51 14.70 6.44
CA THR A 102 1.73 16.14 6.26
C THR A 102 2.93 16.43 5.38
N LYS A 103 2.87 17.56 4.67
CA LYS A 103 4.00 18.04 3.87
C LYS A 103 5.27 18.24 4.70
N GLN A 104 5.14 18.77 5.92
CA GLN A 104 6.30 19.00 6.80
C GLN A 104 7.05 17.70 7.12
N GLN A 105 6.32 16.60 7.35
CA GLN A 105 6.92 15.29 7.59
C GLN A 105 7.65 14.76 6.34
N SER A 106 7.05 14.89 5.15
CA SER A 106 7.71 14.56 3.88
C SER A 106 8.98 15.38 3.65
N ASP A 107 8.93 16.68 3.96
CA ASP A 107 10.08 17.59 3.86
C ASP A 107 11.17 17.26 4.87
N ALA A 108 10.81 16.75 6.06
CA ALA A 108 11.74 16.31 7.09
C ALA A 108 12.40 14.97 6.72
N SER A 109 11.60 14.02 6.22
CA SER A 109 12.08 12.74 5.68
C SER A 109 13.06 12.94 4.52
N TYR A 110 12.76 13.86 3.60
CA TYR A 110 13.66 14.22 2.50
C TYR A 110 15.04 14.67 3.01
N LYS A 111 15.05 15.49 4.06
CA LYS A 111 16.29 15.97 4.69
C LYS A 111 17.03 14.86 5.42
N ALA A 112 16.34 13.96 6.09
CA ALA A 112 16.95 12.81 6.76
C ALA A 112 17.62 11.86 5.76
N VAL A 113 16.98 11.59 4.62
CA VAL A 113 17.56 10.81 3.52
C VAL A 113 18.82 11.49 2.99
N LEU A 114 18.77 12.80 2.72
CA LEU A 114 19.95 13.56 2.26
C LEU A 114 21.07 13.59 3.30
N GLU A 115 20.75 13.80 4.58
CA GLU A 115 21.73 13.81 5.65
C GLU A 115 22.49 12.48 5.71
N TYR A 116 21.76 11.37 5.74
CA TYR A 116 22.33 10.03 5.77
C TYR A 116 23.19 9.78 4.51
N ALA A 117 22.64 10.08 3.35
CA ALA A 117 23.27 9.74 2.07
C ALA A 117 24.54 10.54 1.78
N LEU A 118 24.59 11.81 2.20
CA LEU A 118 25.72 12.70 1.98
C LEU A 118 26.86 12.48 2.98
N ARG A 119 26.87 11.41 3.77
CA ARG A 119 28.00 11.10 4.66
C ARG A 119 29.19 10.60 3.83
N PRO A 120 30.44 11.03 4.11
CA PRO A 120 31.60 10.68 3.29
C PRO A 120 31.78 9.18 3.04
N GLU A 121 31.49 8.35 4.03
CA GLU A 121 31.56 6.89 3.97
C GLU A 121 30.54 6.25 3.00
N HIS A 122 29.47 6.96 2.62
CA HIS A 122 28.42 6.43 1.75
C HIS A 122 28.60 6.83 0.28
N ILE A 123 29.12 8.03 0.02
CA ILE A 123 29.18 8.63 -1.33
C ILE A 123 30.05 7.83 -2.32
N GLY A 124 31.07 7.12 -1.83
CA GLY A 124 31.88 6.24 -2.67
C GLY A 124 31.12 5.05 -3.24
N ASN A 125 30.02 4.65 -2.60
CA ASN A 125 29.21 3.50 -2.99
C ASN A 125 27.99 3.92 -3.81
N LEU A 126 27.54 5.16 -3.62
CA LEU A 126 26.27 5.65 -4.13
C LEU A 126 26.31 7.15 -4.34
N ARG A 127 25.93 7.60 -5.54
CA ARG A 127 25.76 9.02 -5.90
C ARG A 127 24.32 9.49 -5.67
N ILE A 128 24.14 10.77 -5.34
CA ILE A 128 22.83 11.34 -5.01
C ILE A 128 22.34 12.28 -6.09
N GLY A 129 21.17 11.96 -6.65
CA GLY A 129 20.36 12.89 -7.44
C GLY A 129 19.43 13.69 -6.54
N VAL A 130 19.71 14.98 -6.33
CA VAL A 130 18.84 15.90 -5.60
C VAL A 130 17.81 16.46 -6.57
N ALA A 131 16.64 15.82 -6.63
CA ALA A 131 15.58 16.19 -7.56
C ALA A 131 14.50 17.06 -6.89
N GLY A 132 14.37 18.32 -7.35
CA GLY A 132 13.34 19.23 -6.84
C GLY A 132 13.56 20.70 -7.22
N HIS A 133 12.56 21.52 -6.91
CA HIS A 133 12.59 22.97 -7.17
C HIS A 133 12.67 23.82 -5.89
N ASN A 134 12.67 23.18 -4.72
CA ASN A 134 12.77 23.90 -3.45
C ASN A 134 14.21 24.39 -3.24
N LEU A 135 14.40 25.71 -3.35
CA LEU A 135 15.72 26.34 -3.23
C LEU A 135 16.35 26.12 -1.86
N PHE A 136 15.56 26.00 -0.79
CA PHE A 136 16.09 25.69 0.54
C PHE A 136 16.64 24.26 0.62
N ASP A 137 15.94 23.29 0.01
CA ASP A 137 16.39 21.89 -0.01
C ASP A 137 17.65 21.74 -0.90
N ILE A 138 17.70 22.43 -2.04
CA ILE A 138 18.89 22.50 -2.91
C ILE A 138 20.09 23.12 -2.16
N ALA A 139 19.87 24.26 -1.50
CA ALA A 139 20.92 24.93 -0.74
C ALA A 139 21.43 24.07 0.42
N LEU A 140 20.54 23.40 1.15
CA LEU A 140 20.91 22.44 2.20
C LEU A 140 21.81 21.34 1.64
N ALA A 141 21.40 20.67 0.56
CA ALA A 141 22.17 19.59 -0.03
C ALA A 141 23.56 20.06 -0.51
N TRP A 142 23.62 21.20 -1.20
CA TRP A 142 24.87 21.76 -1.70
C TRP A 142 25.84 22.15 -0.58
N LEU A 143 25.34 22.86 0.43
CA LEU A 143 26.16 23.30 1.57
C LEU A 143 26.61 22.11 2.42
N LEU A 144 25.74 21.12 2.65
CA LEU A 144 26.09 19.91 3.39
C LEU A 144 27.15 19.09 2.66
N ALA A 145 26.99 18.89 1.35
CA ALA A 145 27.97 18.19 0.53
C ALA A 145 29.32 18.93 0.48
N SER A 146 29.28 20.26 0.38
CA SER A 146 30.49 21.11 0.41
C SER A 146 31.21 21.01 1.75
N GLN A 147 30.48 21.10 2.87
CA GLN A 147 31.03 20.99 4.20
C GLN A 147 31.68 19.62 4.45
N ARG A 148 31.13 18.57 3.83
CA ARG A 148 31.63 17.19 3.95
C ARG A 148 32.67 16.81 2.89
N GLY A 149 32.95 17.69 1.92
CA GLY A 149 33.92 17.44 0.85
C GLY A 149 33.48 16.39 -0.17
N VAL A 150 32.17 16.23 -0.39
CA VAL A 150 31.58 15.15 -1.21
C VAL A 150 30.76 15.67 -2.40
N THR A 151 31.02 16.89 -2.86
CA THR A 151 30.25 17.54 -3.95
C THR A 151 30.26 16.76 -5.27
N GLU A 152 31.34 16.02 -5.56
CA GLU A 152 31.45 15.16 -6.76
C GLU A 152 30.44 14.00 -6.75
N GLY A 153 29.94 13.63 -5.57
CA GLY A 153 28.94 12.58 -5.38
C GLY A 153 27.49 13.04 -5.57
N VAL A 154 27.26 14.32 -5.91
CA VAL A 154 25.93 14.93 -5.93
C VAL A 154 25.62 15.51 -7.31
N GLU A 155 24.44 15.21 -7.82
CA GLU A 155 23.89 15.79 -9.04
C GLU A 155 22.55 16.44 -8.74
N PHE A 156 22.32 17.65 -9.25
CA PHE A 156 21.06 18.36 -9.07
C PHE A 156 20.16 18.17 -10.28
N GLU A 157 18.88 17.92 -10.04
CA GLU A 157 17.90 17.63 -11.08
C GLU A 157 16.65 18.51 -10.95
N MET A 158 16.21 19.08 -12.06
CA MET A 158 15.00 19.90 -12.14
C MET A 158 14.14 19.51 -13.34
N LEU A 159 12.87 19.87 -13.33
CA LEU A 159 11.98 19.62 -14.46
C LEU A 159 12.17 20.71 -15.51
N LEU A 160 12.19 20.29 -16.77
CA LEU A 160 12.20 21.24 -17.89
C LEU A 160 10.90 22.07 -17.88
N GLY A 161 11.04 23.39 -18.04
CA GLY A 161 9.92 24.31 -18.28
C GLY A 161 9.21 24.89 -17.05
N MET A 162 9.60 24.53 -15.82
CA MET A 162 8.93 25.01 -14.60
C MET A 162 9.54 26.32 -14.05
N ALA A 163 10.80 26.28 -13.60
CA ALA A 163 11.48 27.41 -12.94
C ALA A 163 12.78 27.79 -13.67
N SER A 164 12.67 28.13 -14.95
CA SER A 164 13.83 28.28 -15.85
C SER A 164 14.88 29.29 -15.36
N ALA A 165 14.47 30.41 -14.77
CA ALA A 165 15.39 31.42 -14.25
C ALA A 165 16.18 30.87 -13.04
N GLN A 166 15.48 30.25 -12.09
CA GLN A 166 16.06 29.63 -10.91
C GLN A 166 16.98 28.47 -11.30
N ALA A 167 16.59 27.65 -12.27
CA ALA A 167 17.41 26.56 -12.81
C ALA A 167 18.76 27.07 -13.34
N GLN A 168 18.78 28.21 -14.06
CA GLN A 168 20.04 28.82 -14.51
C GLN A 168 20.91 29.30 -13.34
N VAL A 169 20.31 29.87 -12.29
CA VAL A 169 21.04 30.31 -11.09
C VAL A 169 21.64 29.11 -10.34
N VAL A 170 20.85 28.05 -10.14
CA VAL A 170 21.31 26.80 -9.51
C VAL A 170 22.45 26.22 -10.32
N LYS A 171 22.31 26.06 -11.65
CA LYS A 171 23.36 25.56 -12.54
C LYS A 171 24.67 26.36 -12.41
N ARG A 172 24.60 27.69 -12.36
CA ARG A 172 25.81 28.54 -12.16
C ARG A 172 26.49 28.30 -10.82
N THR A 173 25.71 27.95 -9.78
CA THR A 173 26.21 27.77 -8.41
C THR A 173 26.80 26.38 -8.20
N VAL A 174 26.10 25.34 -8.66
CA VAL A 174 26.47 23.93 -8.46
C VAL A 174 27.30 23.34 -9.62
N GLY A 175 27.50 24.10 -10.70
CA GLY A 175 28.29 23.74 -11.87
C GLY A 175 27.52 23.01 -12.96
N SER A 176 26.71 22.01 -12.60
CA SER A 176 25.92 21.20 -13.54
C SER A 176 24.49 20.97 -13.06
N LEU A 177 23.54 20.92 -14.00
CA LEU A 177 22.14 20.66 -13.71
C LEU A 177 21.58 19.71 -14.76
N LEU A 178 20.97 18.61 -14.33
CA LEU A 178 20.26 17.68 -15.19
C LEU A 178 18.79 18.10 -15.30
N LEU A 179 18.28 18.16 -16.53
CA LEU A 179 16.88 18.51 -16.79
C LEU A 179 16.08 17.26 -17.16
N TYR A 180 15.12 16.92 -16.32
CA TYR A 180 14.16 15.87 -16.62
C TYR A 180 13.23 16.36 -17.73
N THR A 181 13.31 15.66 -18.88
CA THR A 181 12.70 16.08 -20.14
C THR A 181 11.74 14.98 -20.61
N PRO A 182 10.43 15.10 -20.36
CA PRO A 182 9.46 14.16 -20.90
C PRO A 182 9.40 14.31 -22.42
N VAL A 183 9.43 13.18 -23.12
CA VAL A 183 9.33 13.10 -24.58
C VAL A 183 8.27 12.07 -24.90
N VAL A 184 7.31 12.43 -25.75
CA VAL A 184 6.27 11.53 -26.24
C VAL A 184 6.31 11.49 -27.76
N HIS A 185 5.88 10.38 -28.35
CA HIS A 185 5.64 10.35 -29.79
C HIS A 185 4.49 11.32 -30.12
N PRO A 186 4.53 12.08 -31.24
CA PRO A 186 3.46 13.01 -31.59
C PRO A 186 2.06 12.38 -31.66
N ASP A 187 2.00 11.09 -32.02
CA ASP A 187 0.74 10.34 -32.11
C ASP A 187 0.19 9.90 -30.73
N GLU A 188 0.99 10.00 -29.67
CA GLU A 188 0.66 9.64 -28.26
C GLU A 188 0.57 10.90 -27.39
N PHE A 189 0.18 12.03 -28.00
CA PHE A 189 0.11 13.32 -27.30
C PHE A 189 -0.85 13.32 -26.11
N ASP A 190 -1.89 12.49 -26.15
CA ASP A 190 -2.85 12.30 -25.06
C ASP A 190 -2.18 11.84 -23.75
N VAL A 191 -1.12 11.04 -23.82
CA VAL A 191 -0.32 10.62 -22.65
C VAL A 191 0.35 11.82 -21.98
N ALA A 192 0.77 12.83 -22.75
CA ALA A 192 1.37 14.05 -22.21
C ALA A 192 0.35 14.94 -21.48
N ILE A 193 -0.95 14.79 -21.72
CA ILE A 193 -1.99 15.56 -21.05
C ILE A 193 -2.04 15.21 -19.55
N ALA A 194 -2.00 13.92 -19.21
CA ALA A 194 -1.97 13.48 -17.82
C ALA A 194 -0.74 14.03 -17.08
N TYR A 195 0.43 14.02 -17.73
CA TYR A 195 1.64 14.64 -17.20
C TYR A 195 1.48 16.16 -16.99
N LEU A 196 0.90 16.86 -17.96
CA LEU A 196 0.65 18.31 -17.90
C LEU A 196 -0.29 18.67 -16.74
N ILE A 197 -1.39 17.95 -16.56
CA ILE A 197 -2.34 18.16 -15.45
C ILE A 197 -1.59 18.07 -14.11
N ARG A 198 -0.77 17.03 -13.92
CA ARG A 198 0.02 16.86 -12.70
C ARG A 198 0.99 18.03 -12.47
N ARG A 199 1.61 18.58 -13.53
CA ARG A 199 2.48 19.77 -13.41
C ARG A 199 1.70 21.04 -13.04
N LEU A 200 0.49 21.21 -13.59
CA LEU A 200 -0.38 22.36 -13.29
C LEU A 200 -0.87 22.32 -11.84
N GLU A 201 -1.28 21.15 -11.34
CA GLU A 201 -1.67 20.96 -9.94
C GLU A 201 -0.53 21.27 -8.98
N GLU A 202 0.69 20.82 -9.30
CA GLU A 202 1.88 21.14 -8.50
C GLU A 202 2.11 22.66 -8.42
N GLY A 203 1.92 23.40 -9.52
CA GLY A 203 2.05 24.86 -9.54
C GLY A 203 0.93 25.61 -8.81
N ALA A 204 -0.29 25.06 -8.80
CA ALA A 204 -1.47 25.68 -8.21
C ALA A 204 -1.62 25.45 -6.69
N SER A 205 -0.98 24.43 -6.14
CA SER A 205 -1.05 24.13 -4.71
C SER A 205 -0.31 25.18 -3.87
N GLN A 206 -1.02 25.84 -2.95
CA GLN A 206 -0.45 26.81 -1.98
C GLN A 206 0.52 26.17 -0.98
N GLU A 207 0.44 24.85 -0.83
CA GLU A 207 1.40 24.11 -0.04
C GLU A 207 2.70 23.91 -0.81
N ASN A 208 2.71 23.92 -2.15
CA ASN A 208 3.92 23.71 -2.94
C ASN A 208 4.84 24.94 -2.89
N PHE A 209 6.15 24.70 -2.80
CA PHE A 209 7.16 25.76 -2.87
C PHE A 209 7.09 26.54 -4.21
N MET A 210 6.68 25.85 -5.29
CA MET A 210 6.48 26.48 -6.60
C MET A 210 5.48 27.64 -6.57
N SER A 211 4.55 27.68 -5.62
CA SER A 211 3.59 28.78 -5.50
C SER A 211 4.22 30.10 -5.04
N ALA A 212 5.44 30.06 -4.48
CA ALA A 212 6.15 31.23 -3.95
C ALA A 212 7.41 31.57 -4.73
N VAL A 213 7.98 30.61 -5.48
CA VAL A 213 9.34 30.70 -6.03
C VAL A 213 9.60 31.91 -6.93
N PHE A 214 8.57 32.46 -7.58
CA PHE A 214 8.68 33.61 -8.48
C PHE A 214 8.66 34.96 -7.76
N ASP A 215 8.16 35.00 -6.51
CA ASP A 215 7.95 36.23 -5.73
C ASP A 215 8.81 36.27 -4.45
N LEU A 216 9.70 35.30 -4.24
CA LEU A 216 10.52 35.17 -3.03
C LEU A 216 11.46 36.36 -2.79
N ASP A 217 11.94 37.03 -3.84
CA ASP A 217 12.80 38.20 -3.73
C ASP A 217 12.01 39.50 -3.52
N ALA A 218 10.78 39.56 -4.03
CA ALA A 218 9.92 40.73 -3.96
C ALA A 218 9.03 40.78 -2.70
N ASP A 219 8.67 39.63 -2.11
CA ASP A 219 7.81 39.54 -0.93
C ASP A 219 8.55 38.92 0.29
N PRO A 220 9.00 39.75 1.24
CA PRO A 220 9.65 39.29 2.47
C PRO A 220 8.80 38.33 3.30
N LYS A 221 7.47 38.41 3.23
CA LYS A 221 6.58 37.51 3.98
C LYS A 221 6.58 36.11 3.38
N LEU A 222 6.61 35.99 2.04
CA LEU A 222 6.73 34.69 1.38
C LEU A 222 8.07 34.04 1.69
N PHE A 223 9.16 34.82 1.67
CA PHE A 223 10.46 34.31 2.08
C PHE A 223 10.47 33.79 3.51
N GLU A 224 9.98 34.59 4.47
CA GLU A 224 9.96 34.17 5.88
C GLU A 224 9.06 32.95 6.11
N ARG A 225 7.94 32.83 5.38
CA ARG A 225 7.08 31.65 5.40
C ARG A 225 7.82 30.39 4.95
N GLU A 226 8.47 30.42 3.80
CA GLU A 226 9.21 29.25 3.27
C GLU A 226 10.44 28.92 4.13
N LYS A 227 11.11 29.95 4.69
CA LYS A 227 12.18 29.77 5.68
C LYS A 227 11.67 29.06 6.93
N GLU A 228 10.55 29.48 7.52
CA GLU A 228 10.00 28.81 8.71
C GLU A 228 9.53 27.39 8.40
N ARG A 229 8.92 27.14 7.23
CA ARG A 229 8.59 25.77 6.77
C ARG A 229 9.84 24.90 6.68
N PHE A 230 10.91 25.42 6.08
CA PHE A 230 12.19 24.73 6.00
C PHE A 230 12.75 24.44 7.41
N LEU A 231 12.86 25.44 8.28
CA LEU A 231 13.39 25.27 9.63
C LEU A 231 12.54 24.32 10.48
N ALA A 232 11.22 24.36 10.33
CA ALA A 232 10.31 23.41 10.98
C ALA A 232 10.57 21.98 10.54
N SER A 233 10.76 21.74 9.24
CA SER A 233 11.11 20.41 8.73
C SER A 233 12.49 19.92 9.18
N VAL A 234 13.48 20.81 9.34
CA VAL A 234 14.79 20.47 9.92
C VAL A 234 14.63 20.07 11.39
N ARG A 235 13.85 20.82 12.17
CA ARG A 235 13.58 20.52 13.60
C ARG A 235 12.82 19.20 13.78
N SER A 236 12.03 18.79 12.80
CA SER A 236 11.23 17.56 12.84
C SER A 236 11.86 16.39 12.07
N MET A 237 13.15 16.45 11.73
CA MET A 237 13.83 15.28 11.16
C MET A 237 13.75 14.10 12.14
N PRO A 238 13.44 12.89 11.66
CA PRO A 238 13.39 11.72 12.53
C PRO A 238 14.77 11.42 13.12
N THR A 239 14.81 11.06 14.40
CA THR A 239 16.04 10.66 15.12
C THR A 239 16.37 9.17 14.99
N GLU A 240 15.37 8.37 14.59
CA GLU A 240 15.46 6.94 14.32
C GLU A 240 15.01 6.69 12.88
N VAL A 241 15.23 5.48 12.37
CA VAL A 241 14.74 5.10 11.04
C VAL A 241 13.24 4.80 11.15
N PRO A 242 12.36 5.61 10.54
CA PRO A 242 10.93 5.35 10.65
C PRO A 242 10.55 4.07 9.89
N GLY A 243 9.63 3.29 10.47
CA GLY A 243 8.98 2.19 9.78
C GLY A 243 7.86 2.68 8.85
N THR A 244 7.32 1.77 8.04
CA THR A 244 6.17 2.05 7.19
C THR A 244 4.89 2.32 8.00
N ASN A 245 3.97 3.10 7.44
CA ASN A 245 2.61 3.23 7.97
C ASN A 245 1.74 1.99 7.69
N ARG A 246 2.08 1.19 6.67
CA ARG A 246 1.39 -0.06 6.34
C ARG A 246 1.89 -1.16 7.28
N VAL A 247 1.10 -1.49 8.30
CA VAL A 247 1.51 -2.36 9.42
C VAL A 247 0.75 -3.68 9.52
N GLN A 248 -0.05 -4.02 8.50
CA GLN A 248 -0.83 -5.25 8.52
C GLN A 248 0.10 -6.47 8.53
N ASP A 249 -0.18 -7.42 9.42
CA ASP A 249 0.53 -8.69 9.51
C ASP A 249 -0.49 -9.81 9.71
N ARG A 250 -0.79 -10.56 8.64
CA ARG A 250 -1.71 -11.70 8.67
C ARG A 250 -1.16 -12.92 9.42
N THR A 251 0.08 -12.88 9.90
CA THR A 251 0.65 -13.91 10.78
C THR A 251 0.47 -13.60 12.27
N ALA A 252 0.15 -12.35 12.60
CA ALA A 252 -0.09 -11.91 13.97
C ALA A 252 -1.45 -12.40 14.49
N PRO A 253 -1.64 -12.46 15.82
CA PRO A 253 -2.96 -12.71 16.41
C PRO A 253 -4.00 -11.72 15.89
N ILE A 254 -5.19 -12.24 15.60
CA ILE A 254 -6.31 -11.45 15.09
C ILE A 254 -7.05 -10.80 16.26
N GLU A 255 -7.27 -9.49 16.14
CA GLU A 255 -8.13 -8.75 17.05
C GLU A 255 -9.59 -8.87 16.62
N PRO A 256 -10.55 -9.05 17.55
CA PRO A 256 -11.97 -9.09 17.22
C PRO A 256 -12.44 -7.81 16.50
N GLY A 257 -13.37 -7.98 15.55
CA GLY A 257 -13.97 -6.88 14.84
C GLY A 257 -14.87 -6.01 15.73
N PRO A 258 -15.22 -4.79 15.30
CA PRO A 258 -16.19 -3.96 16.02
C PRO A 258 -17.56 -4.65 16.08
N THR A 259 -18.21 -4.52 17.24
CA THR A 259 -19.58 -5.02 17.50
C THR A 259 -20.62 -3.89 17.66
N ASP A 260 -20.17 -2.65 17.42
CA ASP A 260 -21.00 -1.44 17.41
C ASP A 260 -20.72 -0.72 16.10
N GLY A 261 -21.71 -0.70 15.21
CA GLY A 261 -21.56 -0.21 13.85
C GLY A 261 -20.89 -1.21 12.89
N PHE A 262 -20.58 -0.72 11.70
CA PHE A 262 -20.06 -1.52 10.59
C PHE A 262 -18.87 -0.82 9.95
N LEU A 263 -17.79 -1.58 9.77
CA LEU A 263 -16.61 -1.23 8.99
C LEU A 263 -16.27 -2.45 8.14
N ASN A 264 -15.90 -2.23 6.89
CA ASN A 264 -15.43 -3.29 6.02
C ASN A 264 -14.12 -3.88 6.56
N ALA A 265 -14.00 -5.21 6.51
CA ALA A 265 -12.77 -5.92 6.79
C ALA A 265 -11.73 -5.53 5.73
N PRO A 266 -10.55 -5.03 6.13
CA PRO A 266 -9.53 -4.67 5.16
C PRO A 266 -9.01 -5.93 4.47
N ASP A 267 -8.82 -5.86 3.16
CA ASP A 267 -8.14 -6.91 2.39
C ASP A 267 -6.67 -7.04 2.79
N THR A 268 -6.04 -8.13 2.39
CA THR A 268 -4.62 -8.36 2.65
C THR A 268 -3.76 -7.47 1.76
N ASP A 269 -2.89 -6.67 2.37
CA ASP A 269 -1.93 -5.83 1.67
C ASP A 269 -0.72 -6.66 1.19
N PRO A 270 -0.56 -6.92 -0.13
CA PRO A 270 0.54 -7.73 -0.65
C PRO A 270 1.87 -6.97 -0.69
N SER A 271 1.87 -5.65 -0.45
CA SER A 271 3.09 -4.84 -0.38
C SER A 271 3.93 -5.13 0.86
N LEU A 272 3.37 -5.82 1.85
CA LEU A 272 4.04 -6.16 3.10
C LEU A 272 4.67 -7.55 3.07
N ALA A 273 5.94 -7.62 3.49
CA ALA A 273 6.73 -8.86 3.47
C ALA A 273 6.11 -9.99 4.31
N ALA A 274 5.53 -9.67 5.47
CA ALA A 274 4.86 -10.64 6.33
C ALA A 274 3.66 -11.29 5.63
N ASN A 275 2.85 -10.47 4.95
CA ASN A 275 1.69 -10.94 4.19
C ASN A 275 2.08 -11.76 2.96
N ARG A 276 3.17 -11.41 2.27
CA ARG A 276 3.71 -12.25 1.19
C ARG A 276 4.15 -13.62 1.70
N ALA A 277 4.87 -13.66 2.82
CA ALA A 277 5.29 -14.92 3.45
C ALA A 277 4.10 -15.77 3.90
N TRP A 278 3.07 -15.14 4.47
CA TRP A 278 1.81 -15.78 4.82
C TRP A 278 1.11 -16.38 3.59
N GLY A 279 1.00 -15.61 2.49
CA GLY A 279 0.42 -16.09 1.24
C GLY A 279 1.22 -17.22 0.60
N ASP A 280 2.55 -17.14 0.62
CA ASP A 280 3.44 -18.21 0.15
C ASP A 280 3.20 -19.52 0.92
N ALA A 281 3.03 -19.43 2.24
CA ALA A 281 2.74 -20.58 3.07
C ALA A 281 1.37 -21.21 2.73
N ILE A 282 0.35 -20.40 2.44
CA ILE A 282 -0.97 -20.90 1.98
C ILE A 282 -0.82 -21.60 0.63
N ARG A 283 -0.17 -20.96 -0.36
CA ARG A 283 0.04 -21.52 -1.69
C ARG A 283 0.75 -22.88 -1.64
N ALA A 284 1.70 -23.04 -0.72
CA ALA A 284 2.39 -24.31 -0.52
C ALA A 284 1.43 -25.43 -0.04
N ARG A 285 0.48 -25.13 0.84
CA ARG A 285 -0.48 -26.10 1.38
C ARG A 285 -1.62 -26.44 0.40
N MET A 286 -2.05 -25.49 -0.42
CA MET A 286 -3.13 -25.67 -1.41
C MET A 286 -2.95 -26.91 -2.30
N LYS A 287 -1.71 -27.30 -2.63
CA LYS A 287 -1.44 -28.40 -3.58
C LYS A 287 -1.91 -29.78 -3.10
N GLU A 288 -1.89 -30.01 -1.80
CA GLU A 288 -2.13 -31.32 -1.19
C GLU A 288 -3.22 -31.23 -0.10
N SER A 289 -4.05 -30.17 -0.14
CA SER A 289 -5.04 -29.94 0.92
C SER A 289 -6.23 -30.90 0.80
N GLU A 290 -6.58 -31.55 1.90
CA GLU A 290 -7.78 -32.39 2.04
C GLU A 290 -8.80 -31.78 3.02
N LEU A 291 -8.58 -30.53 3.48
CA LEU A 291 -9.39 -29.90 4.54
C LEU A 291 -10.88 -29.85 4.21
N GLY A 292 -11.22 -29.49 2.97
CA GLY A 292 -12.63 -29.46 2.53
C GLY A 292 -13.18 -30.85 2.23
N ASN A 293 -12.40 -31.76 1.63
CA ASN A 293 -12.79 -33.15 1.37
C ASN A 293 -13.29 -33.89 2.62
N ALA A 294 -12.58 -33.75 3.74
CA ALA A 294 -12.98 -34.36 5.00
C ALA A 294 -14.31 -33.81 5.52
N THR A 295 -14.51 -32.49 5.39
CA THR A 295 -15.75 -31.80 5.78
C THR A 295 -16.93 -32.24 4.92
N VAL A 296 -16.74 -32.37 3.59
CA VAL A 296 -17.76 -32.87 2.67
C VAL A 296 -18.13 -34.31 3.01
N ALA A 297 -17.15 -35.20 3.21
CA ALA A 297 -17.40 -36.61 3.54
C ALA A 297 -18.20 -36.77 4.84
N ALA A 298 -17.91 -35.94 5.85
CA ALA A 298 -18.60 -35.99 7.14
C ALA A 298 -20.05 -35.47 7.11
N ASN A 299 -20.39 -34.61 6.15
CA ASN A 299 -21.70 -33.92 6.11
C ASN A 299 -22.55 -34.31 4.89
N THR A 300 -22.09 -35.23 4.05
CA THR A 300 -22.85 -35.69 2.87
C THR A 300 -24.10 -36.46 3.29
N LEU A 301 -25.27 -35.96 2.90
CA LEU A 301 -26.56 -36.65 3.05
C LEU A 301 -26.85 -37.44 1.77
N SER A 302 -27.02 -38.76 1.90
CA SER A 302 -27.16 -39.70 0.78
C SER A 302 -28.59 -40.22 0.58
N THR A 303 -29.52 -39.96 1.51
CA THR A 303 -30.92 -40.41 1.39
C THR A 303 -31.92 -39.30 1.71
N PRO A 304 -33.15 -39.34 1.15
CA PRO A 304 -34.21 -38.40 1.49
C PRO A 304 -34.51 -38.34 2.99
N GLU A 305 -34.47 -39.47 3.69
CA GLU A 305 -34.74 -39.54 5.13
C GLU A 305 -33.70 -38.78 5.96
N GLN A 306 -32.43 -38.76 5.52
CA GLN A 306 -31.38 -37.96 6.15
C GLN A 306 -31.63 -36.45 5.94
N VAL A 307 -32.11 -36.07 4.76
CA VAL A 307 -32.49 -34.68 4.45
C VAL A 307 -33.70 -34.26 5.29
N ASP A 308 -34.74 -35.09 5.38
CA ASP A 308 -35.93 -34.82 6.20
C ASP A 308 -35.59 -34.68 7.69
N ALA A 309 -34.65 -35.49 8.18
CA ALA A 309 -34.14 -35.39 9.54
C ALA A 309 -33.39 -34.08 9.80
N ALA A 310 -32.54 -33.64 8.85
CA ALA A 310 -31.82 -32.37 8.93
C ALA A 310 -32.80 -31.17 8.93
N ILE A 311 -33.79 -31.19 8.03
CA ILE A 311 -34.85 -30.18 7.96
C ILE A 311 -35.63 -30.11 9.28
N SER A 312 -36.08 -31.27 9.79
CA SER A 312 -36.83 -31.35 11.05
C SER A 312 -36.03 -30.79 12.22
N THR A 313 -34.74 -31.10 12.27
CA THR A 313 -33.82 -30.59 13.30
C THR A 313 -33.68 -29.07 13.22
N ALA A 314 -33.48 -28.51 12.02
CA ALA A 314 -33.35 -27.07 11.80
C ALA A 314 -34.64 -26.33 12.20
N VAL A 315 -35.81 -26.83 11.78
CA VAL A 315 -37.11 -26.24 12.12
C VAL A 315 -37.34 -26.24 13.63
N ALA A 316 -37.04 -27.35 14.33
CA ALA A 316 -37.18 -27.45 15.77
C ALA A 316 -36.24 -26.49 16.52
N ALA A 317 -35.00 -26.33 16.06
CA ALA A 317 -34.04 -25.39 16.65
C ALA A 317 -34.43 -23.90 16.45
N GLY A 318 -35.27 -23.61 15.46
CA GLY A 318 -35.69 -22.25 15.13
C GLY A 318 -36.39 -21.50 16.27
N GLU A 319 -37.12 -22.19 17.16
CA GLU A 319 -37.78 -21.53 18.30
C GLU A 319 -36.77 -20.92 19.27
N ALA A 320 -35.79 -21.71 19.72
CA ALA A 320 -34.73 -21.24 20.60
C ALA A 320 -33.88 -20.15 19.94
N TRP A 321 -33.61 -20.28 18.63
CA TRP A 321 -32.88 -19.28 17.86
C TRP A 321 -33.60 -17.92 17.81
N ARG A 322 -34.92 -17.92 17.60
CA ARG A 322 -35.74 -16.70 17.61
C ARG A 322 -35.79 -16.05 18.98
N ALA A 323 -35.85 -16.86 20.04
CA ALA A 323 -35.94 -16.39 21.44
C ALA A 323 -34.73 -15.56 21.89
N LEU A 324 -33.58 -15.68 21.21
CA LEU A 324 -32.40 -14.83 21.47
C LEU A 324 -32.63 -13.34 21.19
N GLY A 325 -33.67 -12.99 20.43
CA GLY A 325 -33.89 -11.62 19.97
C GLY A 325 -32.82 -11.17 18.98
N ALA A 326 -32.94 -9.93 18.47
CA ALA A 326 -31.98 -9.40 17.50
C ALA A 326 -30.58 -9.25 18.10
N GLU A 327 -30.48 -8.76 19.35
CA GLU A 327 -29.20 -8.57 20.04
C GLU A 327 -28.43 -9.88 20.25
N GLY A 328 -29.12 -10.93 20.74
CA GLY A 328 -28.48 -12.22 20.99
C GLY A 328 -28.01 -12.90 19.71
N ARG A 329 -28.77 -12.78 18.62
CA ARG A 329 -28.34 -13.28 17.30
C ARG A 329 -27.18 -12.47 16.74
N ALA A 330 -27.24 -11.14 16.80
CA ALA A 330 -26.18 -10.27 16.34
C ALA A 330 -24.84 -10.57 17.04
N ALA A 331 -24.86 -10.81 18.36
CA ALA A 331 -23.67 -11.21 19.10
C ALA A 331 -23.04 -12.53 18.61
N ILE A 332 -23.86 -13.47 18.12
CA ILE A 332 -23.37 -14.73 17.53
C ILE A 332 -22.84 -14.50 16.11
N LEU A 333 -23.48 -13.64 15.33
CA LEU A 333 -23.02 -13.30 13.99
C LEU A 333 -21.69 -12.55 14.01
N HIS A 334 -21.46 -11.62 14.94
CA HIS A 334 -20.15 -10.99 15.11
C HIS A 334 -19.06 -12.02 15.43
N LYS A 335 -19.34 -12.98 16.32
CA LYS A 335 -18.41 -14.09 16.59
C LYS A 335 -18.15 -14.96 15.37
N ALA A 336 -19.15 -15.14 14.50
CA ALA A 336 -18.96 -15.84 13.24
C ALA A 336 -18.00 -15.06 12.32
N GLY A 337 -18.12 -13.73 12.26
CA GLY A 337 -17.15 -12.84 11.58
C GLY A 337 -15.73 -13.00 12.12
N ASP A 338 -15.55 -12.96 13.44
CA ASP A 338 -14.24 -13.17 14.08
C ASP A 338 -13.64 -14.55 13.75
N VAL A 339 -14.47 -15.59 13.70
CA VAL A 339 -14.04 -16.95 13.33
C VAL A 339 -13.69 -17.03 11.84
N LEU A 340 -14.42 -16.36 10.96
CA LEU A 340 -14.09 -16.29 9.53
C LEU A 340 -12.73 -15.63 9.31
N GLU A 341 -12.44 -14.53 10.00
CA GLU A 341 -11.11 -13.89 9.97
C GLU A 341 -10.03 -14.82 10.55
N ALA A 342 -10.28 -15.45 11.70
CA ALA A 342 -9.36 -16.43 12.31
C ALA A 342 -9.03 -17.61 11.41
N ARG A 343 -9.94 -17.96 10.48
CA ARG A 343 -9.81 -19.07 9.54
C ARG A 343 -9.47 -18.62 8.12
N ARG A 344 -9.17 -17.33 7.89
CA ARG A 344 -8.88 -16.78 6.55
C ARG A 344 -7.88 -17.62 5.76
N ALA A 345 -6.78 -18.02 6.40
CA ALA A 345 -5.75 -18.83 5.74
C ALA A 345 -6.23 -20.24 5.33
N GLU A 346 -7.09 -20.86 6.14
CA GLU A 346 -7.68 -22.17 5.85
C GLU A 346 -8.74 -22.06 4.75
N LEU A 347 -9.56 -21.01 4.78
CA LEU A 347 -10.55 -20.72 3.74
C LEU A 347 -9.88 -20.49 2.38
N LEU A 348 -8.81 -19.68 2.35
CA LEU A 348 -8.00 -19.46 1.15
C LEU A 348 -7.40 -20.77 0.62
N GLU A 349 -6.86 -21.60 1.51
CA GLU A 349 -6.30 -22.90 1.15
C GLU A 349 -7.33 -23.82 0.48
N VAL A 350 -8.52 -23.94 1.08
CA VAL A 350 -9.62 -24.76 0.53
C VAL A 350 -10.11 -24.18 -0.81
N MET A 351 -10.32 -22.86 -0.90
CA MET A 351 -10.73 -22.22 -2.16
C MET A 351 -9.71 -22.43 -3.28
N GLY A 352 -8.41 -22.37 -2.96
CA GLY A 352 -7.35 -22.65 -3.92
C GLY A 352 -7.31 -24.10 -4.35
N SER A 353 -7.45 -25.04 -3.41
CA SER A 353 -7.42 -26.48 -3.68
C SER A 353 -8.63 -26.97 -4.46
N GLU A 354 -9.84 -26.54 -4.10
CA GLU A 354 -11.09 -27.07 -4.66
C GLU A 354 -11.62 -26.28 -5.85
N ALA A 355 -11.51 -24.95 -5.83
CA ALA A 355 -12.08 -24.06 -6.84
C ALA A 355 -11.01 -23.42 -7.74
N GLY A 356 -9.72 -23.67 -7.49
CA GLY A 356 -8.62 -23.09 -8.26
C GLY A 356 -8.46 -21.58 -8.08
N LYS A 357 -9.00 -21.00 -7.00
CA LYS A 357 -8.85 -19.56 -6.73
C LYS A 357 -7.41 -19.22 -6.38
N VAL A 358 -6.91 -18.13 -6.96
CA VAL A 358 -5.66 -17.50 -6.50
C VAL A 358 -5.94 -16.65 -5.26
N ILE A 359 -4.91 -16.38 -4.45
CA ILE A 359 -5.03 -15.61 -3.20
C ILE A 359 -5.68 -14.24 -3.45
N GLU A 360 -5.28 -13.54 -4.53
CA GLU A 360 -5.85 -12.25 -4.93
C GLU A 360 -7.38 -12.30 -5.15
N GLN A 361 -7.92 -13.44 -5.59
CA GLN A 361 -9.35 -13.61 -5.83
C GLN A 361 -10.12 -14.17 -4.62
N GLY A 362 -9.44 -14.94 -3.77
CA GLY A 362 -10.03 -15.54 -2.58
C GLY A 362 -10.02 -14.61 -1.38
N ASP A 363 -9.00 -13.77 -1.23
CA ASP A 363 -8.81 -12.94 -0.04
C ASP A 363 -9.92 -11.89 0.13
N PRO A 364 -10.31 -11.14 -0.92
CA PRO A 364 -11.48 -10.26 -0.84
C PRO A 364 -12.78 -11.00 -0.55
N GLU A 365 -12.89 -12.27 -0.95
CA GLU A 365 -14.07 -13.07 -0.68
C GLU A 365 -14.20 -13.44 0.82
N VAL A 366 -13.08 -13.70 1.48
CA VAL A 366 -13.09 -13.89 2.94
C VAL A 366 -13.48 -12.58 3.63
N SER A 367 -12.93 -11.46 3.19
CA SER A 367 -13.31 -10.13 3.70
C SER A 367 -14.81 -9.87 3.52
N GLU A 368 -15.36 -10.17 2.34
CA GLU A 368 -16.79 -10.02 2.07
C GLU A 368 -17.67 -10.93 2.96
N ALA A 369 -17.22 -12.16 3.25
CA ALA A 369 -17.91 -13.06 4.17
C ALA A 369 -17.94 -12.52 5.61
N ILE A 370 -16.82 -11.94 6.07
CA ILE A 370 -16.71 -11.26 7.36
C ILE A 370 -17.66 -10.06 7.38
N ASP A 371 -17.64 -9.25 6.32
CA ASP A 371 -18.50 -8.08 6.18
C ASP A 371 -19.97 -8.46 6.28
N PHE A 372 -20.41 -9.52 5.60
CA PHE A 372 -21.78 -10.00 5.75
C PHE A 372 -22.13 -10.36 7.20
N ALA A 373 -21.21 -10.96 7.94
CA ALA A 373 -21.43 -11.33 9.34
C ALA A 373 -21.69 -10.09 10.20
N HIS A 374 -20.81 -9.09 10.15
CA HIS A 374 -20.95 -7.86 10.95
C HIS A 374 -22.09 -6.97 10.42
N TYR A 375 -22.23 -6.82 9.11
CA TYR A 375 -23.27 -6.00 8.48
C TYR A 375 -24.68 -6.52 8.80
N TYR A 376 -24.91 -7.84 8.70
CA TYR A 376 -26.22 -8.41 8.99
C TYR A 376 -26.51 -8.48 10.48
N ALA A 377 -25.49 -8.61 11.34
CA ALA A 377 -25.65 -8.46 12.79
C ALA A 377 -26.23 -7.08 13.14
N GLU A 378 -25.62 -6.01 12.62
CA GLU A 378 -26.10 -4.63 12.83
C GLU A 378 -27.44 -4.35 12.16
N SER A 379 -27.65 -4.88 10.96
CA SER A 379 -28.92 -4.72 10.24
C SER A 379 -30.08 -5.37 10.98
N ALA A 380 -29.87 -6.52 11.63
CA ALA A 380 -30.90 -7.18 12.43
C ALA A 380 -31.32 -6.35 13.65
N LYS A 381 -30.38 -5.68 14.32
CA LYS A 381 -30.67 -4.76 15.43
C LYS A 381 -31.57 -3.62 14.96
N LYS A 382 -31.27 -3.02 13.80
CA LYS A 382 -32.08 -1.95 13.19
C LYS A 382 -33.48 -2.45 12.80
N LEU A 383 -33.57 -3.63 12.19
CA LEU A 383 -34.84 -4.22 11.77
C LEU A 383 -35.79 -4.48 12.94
N ALA A 384 -35.28 -4.78 14.12
CA ALA A 384 -36.09 -4.99 15.33
C ALA A 384 -36.79 -3.72 15.84
N HIS A 385 -36.38 -2.53 15.38
CA HIS A 385 -36.85 -1.24 15.86
C HIS A 385 -37.55 -0.40 14.77
N VAL A 386 -38.11 -1.06 13.74
CA VAL A 386 -38.88 -0.37 12.70
C VAL A 386 -40.24 0.07 13.26
N ASP A 387 -40.48 1.39 13.24
CA ASP A 387 -41.72 1.97 13.76
C ASP A 387 -42.96 1.44 13.01
N GLY A 388 -44.00 1.09 13.75
CA GLY A 388 -45.25 0.55 13.21
C GLY A 388 -45.16 -0.85 12.58
N ALA A 389 -44.02 -1.55 12.67
CA ALA A 389 -43.84 -2.88 12.09
C ALA A 389 -43.34 -3.89 13.13
N THR A 390 -43.73 -5.15 12.97
CA THR A 390 -43.17 -6.27 13.74
C THR A 390 -42.57 -7.26 12.76
N MET A 391 -41.30 -7.56 12.98
CA MET A 391 -40.54 -8.50 12.17
C MET A 391 -41.09 -9.93 12.37
N GLN A 392 -41.35 -10.63 11.27
CA GLN A 392 -41.82 -12.03 11.26
C GLN A 392 -40.77 -12.92 10.58
N PRO A 393 -40.06 -13.78 11.34
CA PRO A 393 -39.07 -14.68 10.77
C PRO A 393 -39.70 -15.72 9.82
N VAL A 394 -38.96 -16.09 8.79
CA VAL A 394 -39.31 -17.25 7.95
C VAL A 394 -39.08 -18.54 8.76
N GLY A 395 -39.95 -19.54 8.57
CA GLY A 395 -39.91 -20.79 9.34
C GLY A 395 -38.68 -21.67 9.04
N LEU A 396 -38.14 -21.58 7.82
CA LEU A 396 -36.93 -22.24 7.36
C LEU A 396 -36.44 -21.56 6.07
N THR A 397 -35.14 -21.30 5.95
CA THR A 397 -34.50 -20.84 4.72
C THR A 397 -33.58 -21.91 4.17
N VAL A 398 -33.68 -22.20 2.87
CA VAL A 398 -32.73 -23.05 2.15
C VAL A 398 -31.80 -22.17 1.33
N VAL A 399 -30.50 -22.35 1.51
CA VAL A 399 -29.44 -21.61 0.80
C VAL A 399 -28.77 -22.56 -0.19
N THR A 400 -28.83 -22.21 -1.48
CA THR A 400 -28.24 -22.97 -2.59
C THR A 400 -27.27 -22.06 -3.37
N PRO A 401 -26.04 -21.87 -2.88
CA PRO A 401 -25.10 -20.90 -3.41
C PRO A 401 -24.50 -21.37 -4.75
N PRO A 402 -23.97 -20.45 -5.58
CA PRO A 402 -23.17 -20.82 -6.74
C PRO A 402 -21.74 -21.19 -6.34
N TRP A 403 -20.98 -21.77 -7.26
CA TRP A 403 -19.61 -22.24 -7.01
C TRP A 403 -18.53 -21.15 -7.17
N ASN A 404 -18.83 -20.04 -7.85
CA ASN A 404 -17.84 -19.02 -8.23
C ASN A 404 -17.44 -18.08 -7.08
N PHE A 405 -18.29 -17.97 -6.06
CA PHE A 405 -17.99 -17.38 -4.75
C PHE A 405 -18.35 -18.40 -3.67
N PRO A 406 -17.49 -19.41 -3.45
CA PRO A 406 -17.77 -20.56 -2.58
C PRO A 406 -17.77 -20.22 -1.07
N VAL A 407 -17.38 -19.00 -0.67
CA VAL A 407 -17.33 -18.54 0.73
C VAL A 407 -18.25 -17.34 0.94
N ALA A 408 -18.13 -16.26 0.17
CA ALA A 408 -18.88 -15.01 0.43
C ALA A 408 -20.38 -15.17 0.23
N ILE A 409 -20.82 -15.68 -0.93
CA ILE A 409 -22.26 -15.85 -1.23
C ILE A 409 -22.95 -16.85 -0.28
N PRO A 410 -22.39 -18.06 -0.01
CA PRO A 410 -22.98 -18.94 0.99
C PRO A 410 -23.01 -18.31 2.39
N ALA A 411 -21.95 -17.62 2.80
CA ALA A 411 -21.91 -16.91 4.08
C ALA A 411 -23.00 -15.85 4.13
N GLY A 412 -23.06 -14.92 3.17
CA GLY A 412 -24.05 -13.85 3.16
C GLY A 412 -25.50 -14.34 3.14
N SER A 413 -25.80 -15.35 2.32
CA SER A 413 -27.13 -15.95 2.25
C SER A 413 -27.53 -16.64 3.57
N THR A 414 -26.57 -17.33 4.20
CA THR A 414 -26.79 -18.01 5.49
C THR A 414 -26.92 -17.02 6.64
N LEU A 415 -26.01 -16.06 6.72
CA LEU A 415 -25.91 -15.09 7.81
C LEU A 415 -27.11 -14.13 7.80
N SER A 416 -27.57 -13.67 6.63
CA SER A 416 -28.79 -12.83 6.56
C SER A 416 -30.05 -13.57 7.04
N ALA A 417 -30.22 -14.84 6.68
CA ALA A 417 -31.32 -15.66 7.15
C ALA A 417 -31.25 -15.93 8.66
N LEU A 418 -30.06 -16.24 9.17
CA LEU A 418 -29.83 -16.40 10.61
C LEU A 418 -30.08 -15.08 11.37
N ALA A 419 -29.61 -13.94 10.86
CA ALA A 419 -29.82 -12.61 11.44
C ALA A 419 -31.31 -12.32 11.63
N THR A 420 -32.12 -12.73 10.65
CA THR A 420 -33.58 -12.58 10.65
C THR A 420 -34.30 -13.69 11.44
N GLY A 421 -33.59 -14.57 12.13
CA GLY A 421 -34.20 -15.59 13.00
C GLY A 421 -34.77 -16.80 12.26
N SER A 422 -34.48 -16.94 10.97
CA SER A 422 -34.79 -18.16 10.21
C SER A 422 -33.72 -19.23 10.49
N PRO A 423 -34.09 -20.48 10.82
CA PRO A 423 -33.14 -21.58 10.75
C PRO A 423 -32.75 -21.83 9.28
N VAL A 424 -31.53 -22.32 9.05
CA VAL A 424 -30.96 -22.45 7.70
C VAL A 424 -30.54 -23.88 7.39
N ILE A 425 -30.82 -24.33 6.16
CA ILE A 425 -30.17 -25.46 5.52
C ILE A 425 -29.33 -24.93 4.36
N ILE A 426 -28.03 -25.20 4.37
CA ILE A 426 -27.13 -24.93 3.24
C ILE A 426 -26.95 -26.21 2.43
N LYS A 427 -27.07 -26.12 1.11
CA LYS A 427 -26.97 -27.25 0.18
C LYS A 427 -25.84 -27.08 -0.82
#